data_AF-A0A7L1NYG1-F1
#
_entry.id   AF-A0A7L1NYG1-F1
#
_cell.length_a   1.000
_cell.length_b   1.000
_cell.length_c   1.000
_cell.angle_alpha   90.00
_cell.angle_beta   90.00
_cell.angle_gamma   90.00
#
_symmetry.space_group_name_H-M   'P 1'
#
loop_
_entity.id
_entity.type
_entity.pdbx_description
1 polymer ?
#
loop_
_entity_poly.entity_id
_entity_poly.type
_entity_poly.pdbx_seq_one_letter_code
_entity_poly.pdbx_strand_id
1 'polypeptide(L)'
;CLWTLTAITKDILADEVSPRAAGILKKLLAPLDAVLEGFYNSILVNHFDSHHYTSPFSEAANNLITFIDLLEALLASRVELELPLQCQRLFFLKASFILNLISSPVHYLIKKKLIMLLKKCVLYKSREDAKSGSPFLEKTSLHEDMLALSNAALQTVNFSWLNQIPLGGKTSYFGGSEASQDGSDQTVLRALSLVVLKALEFKIQISGSEAEIK
;
A
#
# COMPACT_ATOMS: atom_id res chain seq x y z
N CYS A 1 2.98 18.68 11.59
CA CYS A 1 2.29 19.05 10.33
C CYS A 1 1.69 17.83 9.60
N LEU A 2 2.47 16.79 9.26
CA LEU A 2 1.94 15.60 8.56
C LEU A 2 0.84 14.87 9.35
N TRP A 3 1.02 14.74 10.67
CA TRP A 3 0.02 14.13 11.55
C TRP A 3 -1.32 14.88 11.50
N THR A 4 -1.29 16.22 11.53
CA THR A 4 -2.49 17.07 11.41
C THR A 4 -3.19 16.86 10.08
N LEU A 5 -2.44 16.84 8.98
CA LEU A 5 -3.02 16.57 7.65
C LEU A 5 -3.64 15.17 7.58
N THR A 6 -2.98 14.19 8.18
CA THR A 6 -3.47 12.81 8.26
C THR A 6 -4.77 12.73 9.06
N ALA A 7 -4.82 13.37 10.23
CA ALA A 7 -6.00 13.40 11.10
C ALA A 7 -7.17 14.05 10.37
N ILE A 8 -6.98 15.24 9.79
CA ILE A 8 -8.02 15.94 9.03
C ILE A 8 -8.51 15.08 7.85
N THR A 9 -7.60 14.44 7.12
CA THR A 9 -7.98 13.55 6.00
C THR A 9 -8.83 12.38 6.48
N LYS A 10 -8.43 11.73 7.58
CA LYS A 10 -9.18 10.61 8.17
C LYS A 10 -10.54 11.04 8.72
N ASP A 11 -10.62 12.21 9.36
CA ASP A 11 -11.87 12.76 9.89
C ASP A 11 -12.86 13.08 8.76
N ILE A 12 -12.38 13.65 7.65
CA ILE A 12 -13.23 13.91 6.47
C ILE A 12 -13.73 12.60 5.84
N LEU A 13 -12.94 11.53 5.85
CA LEU A 13 -13.36 10.22 5.34
C LEU A 13 -14.34 9.50 6.29
N ALA A 14 -14.24 9.76 7.60
CA ALA A 14 -15.12 9.15 8.61
C ALA A 14 -16.53 9.78 8.62
N ASP A 15 -16.66 11.06 8.24
CA ASP A 15 -17.93 11.77 8.12
C ASP A 15 -18.65 11.39 6.82
N GLU A 16 -19.20 10.16 6.78
CA GLU A 16 -19.91 9.47 5.69
C GLU A 16 -19.45 9.83 4.27
N VAL A 17 -18.87 8.85 3.55
CA VAL A 17 -18.40 8.95 2.15
C VAL A 17 -19.49 9.58 1.26
N SER A 18 -19.43 10.90 1.12
CA SER A 18 -20.45 11.72 0.49
C SER A 18 -19.81 12.63 -0.56
N PRO A 19 -20.58 13.10 -1.56
CA PRO A 19 -20.09 14.08 -2.52
C PRO A 19 -19.53 15.35 -1.86
N ARG A 20 -20.03 15.69 -0.66
CA ARG A 20 -19.54 16.80 0.15
C ARG A 20 -18.14 16.53 0.70
N ALA A 21 -17.91 15.36 1.29
CA ALA A 21 -16.59 14.94 1.76
C ALA A 21 -15.56 14.94 0.62
N ALA A 22 -15.94 14.42 -0.56
CA ALA A 22 -15.10 14.48 -1.77
C ALA A 22 -14.73 15.92 -2.15
N GLY A 23 -15.71 16.84 -2.12
CA GLY A 23 -15.48 18.24 -2.44
C GLY A 23 -14.58 18.96 -1.44
N ILE A 24 -14.75 18.71 -0.13
CA ILE A 24 -13.89 19.28 0.93
C ILE A 24 -12.47 18.74 0.78
N LEU A 25 -12.32 17.42 0.61
CA LEU A 25 -11.00 16.82 0.52
C LEU A 25 -10.27 17.25 -0.76
N LYS A 26 -10.97 17.37 -1.89
CA LYS A 26 -10.39 17.92 -3.11
C LYS A 26 -9.90 19.36 -2.90
N LYS A 27 -10.66 20.20 -2.21
CA LYS A 27 -10.24 21.58 -1.88
C LYS A 27 -9.04 21.62 -0.95
N LEU A 28 -8.92 20.66 -0.03
CA LEU A 28 -7.78 20.55 0.88
C LEU A 28 -6.51 20.06 0.16
N LEU A 29 -6.63 19.00 -0.65
CA LEU A 29 -5.48 18.32 -1.24
C LEU A 29 -5.03 18.92 -2.57
N ALA A 30 -5.90 19.51 -3.38
CA ALA A 30 -5.50 20.05 -4.69
C ALA A 30 -4.39 21.11 -4.62
N PRO A 31 -4.39 22.08 -3.66
CA PRO A 31 -3.27 23.01 -3.51
C PRO A 31 -1.98 22.35 -3.02
N LEU A 32 -2.11 21.21 -2.34
CA LEU A 32 -0.99 20.47 -1.77
C LEU A 32 -0.46 19.40 -2.72
N ASP A 33 -1.11 19.14 -3.85
CA ASP A 33 -0.86 17.97 -4.70
C ASP A 33 0.61 17.89 -5.15
N ALA A 34 1.09 18.97 -5.79
CA ALA A 34 2.47 19.08 -6.24
C ALA A 34 3.48 19.15 -5.08
N VAL A 35 3.10 19.75 -3.95
CA VAL A 35 3.96 19.86 -2.77
C VAL A 35 4.16 18.50 -2.13
N LEU A 36 3.10 17.71 -1.99
CA LEU A 36 3.14 16.35 -1.45
C LEU A 36 3.89 15.40 -2.39
N GLU A 37 3.71 15.54 -3.71
CA GLU A 37 4.52 14.83 -4.69
C GLU A 37 6.01 15.16 -4.58
N GLY A 38 6.36 16.44 -4.53
CA GLY A 38 7.75 16.89 -4.34
C GLY A 38 8.34 16.41 -3.02
N PHE A 39 7.57 16.47 -1.94
CA PHE A 39 7.94 15.97 -0.62
C PHE A 39 8.19 14.46 -0.63
N TYR A 40 7.29 13.70 -1.24
CA TYR A 40 7.44 12.25 -1.40
C TYR A 40 8.69 11.89 -2.20
N ASN A 41 8.89 12.53 -3.36
CA ASN A 41 10.07 12.30 -4.19
C ASN A 41 11.36 12.66 -3.44
N SER A 42 11.38 13.75 -2.67
CA SER A 42 12.54 14.12 -1.85
C SER A 42 12.83 13.08 -0.78
N ILE A 43 11.78 12.57 -0.12
CA ILE A 43 11.89 11.48 0.85
C ILE A 43 12.44 10.20 0.21
N LEU A 44 12.01 9.87 -1.01
CA LEU A 44 12.47 8.69 -1.72
C LEU A 44 13.92 8.81 -2.21
N VAL A 45 14.25 9.94 -2.84
CA VAL A 45 15.56 10.21 -3.44
C VAL A 45 16.64 10.28 -2.37
N ASN A 46 16.33 10.87 -1.21
CA ASN A 46 17.26 10.95 -0.10
C ASN A 46 17.47 9.60 0.61
N HIS A 47 17.07 8.48 -0.01
CA HIS A 47 17.26 7.10 0.42
C HIS A 47 17.26 7.02 1.93
N PHE A 48 16.10 6.82 2.56
CA PHE A 48 16.02 6.42 3.98
C PHE A 48 17.23 5.55 4.29
N ASP A 49 18.27 6.12 4.89
CA ASP A 49 19.48 5.37 5.15
C ASP A 49 19.04 4.36 6.19
N SER A 50 18.82 3.15 5.72
CA SER A 50 18.07 2.12 6.43
C SER A 50 18.64 1.88 7.83
N HIS A 51 19.92 2.22 8.04
CA HIS A 51 20.61 2.23 9.32
C HIS A 51 19.97 3.16 10.38
N HIS A 52 19.43 4.32 9.99
CA HIS A 52 18.77 5.26 10.91
C HIS A 52 17.39 4.80 11.41
N TYR A 53 16.84 3.76 10.79
CA TYR A 53 15.48 3.25 11.06
C TYR A 53 15.50 1.86 11.68
N THR A 54 16.65 1.43 12.19
CA THR A 54 16.83 0.15 12.87
C THR A 54 16.20 0.12 14.27
N SER A 55 16.08 1.30 14.92
CA SER A 55 15.45 1.45 16.25
C SER A 55 13.99 1.92 16.13
N PRO A 56 13.03 1.29 16.84
CA PRO A 56 11.60 1.62 16.74
C PRO A 56 11.21 2.99 17.29
N PHE A 57 12.08 3.67 18.02
CA PHE A 57 11.78 4.92 18.73
C PHE A 57 12.71 6.06 18.34
N SER A 58 13.48 5.92 17.26
CA SER A 58 14.25 7.05 16.73
C SER A 58 13.30 8.10 16.16
N GLU A 59 13.71 9.37 16.21
CA GLU A 59 12.97 10.46 15.57
C GLU A 59 12.76 10.17 14.07
N ALA A 60 13.77 9.60 13.43
CA ALA A 60 13.72 9.17 12.04
C ALA A 60 12.63 8.10 11.82
N ALA A 61 12.53 7.08 12.68
CA ALA A 61 11.47 6.06 12.62
C ALA A 61 10.08 6.66 12.84
N ASN A 62 9.91 7.57 13.80
CA ASN A 62 8.64 8.26 14.06
C ASN A 62 8.20 9.11 12.86
N ASN A 63 9.13 9.81 12.22
CA ASN A 63 8.88 10.59 11.02
C ASN A 63 8.44 9.71 9.85
N LEU A 64 9.11 8.57 9.65
CA LEU A 64 8.73 7.58 8.64
C LEU A 64 7.35 6.96 8.92
N ILE A 65 7.04 6.61 10.17
CA ILE A 65 5.73 6.09 10.55
C ILE A 65 4.64 7.12 10.26
N THR A 66 4.85 8.39 10.64
CA THR A 66 3.91 9.49 10.39
C THR A 66 3.70 9.71 8.89
N PHE A 67 4.75 9.55 8.09
CA PHE A 67 4.64 9.61 6.63
C PHE A 67 3.85 8.43 6.06
N ILE A 68 4.06 7.21 6.56
CA ILE A 68 3.28 6.03 6.16
C ILE A 68 1.80 6.20 6.55
N ASP A 69 1.52 6.78 7.71
CA ASP A 69 0.15 7.12 8.13
C ASP A 69 -0.55 8.09 7.18
N LEU A 70 0.19 9.08 6.66
CA LEU A 70 -0.33 9.99 5.63
C LEU A 70 -0.60 9.26 4.32
N LEU A 71 0.34 8.41 3.86
CA LEU A 71 0.14 7.59 2.66
C LEU A 71 -1.08 6.69 2.77
N GLU A 72 -1.32 6.12 3.95
CA GLU A 72 -2.50 5.31 4.23
C GLU A 72 -3.80 6.13 4.12
N ALA A 73 -3.82 7.35 4.66
CA ALA A 73 -4.98 8.23 4.54
C ALA A 73 -5.22 8.70 3.09
N LEU A 74 -4.15 9.03 2.36
CA LEU A 74 -4.22 9.40 0.94
C LEU A 74 -4.72 8.22 0.09
N LEU A 75 -4.21 7.02 0.35
CA LEU A 75 -4.69 5.80 -0.30
C LEU A 75 -6.18 5.60 -0.04
N ALA A 76 -6.61 5.63 1.23
CA ALA A 76 -8.03 5.47 1.59
C ALA A 76 -8.91 6.49 0.86
N SER A 77 -8.47 7.75 0.78
CA SER A 77 -9.22 8.77 0.04
C SER A 77 -9.28 8.55 -1.47
N ARG A 78 -8.20 8.06 -2.08
CA ARG A 78 -8.16 7.73 -3.52
C ARG A 78 -9.15 6.63 -3.85
N VAL A 79 -9.18 5.67 -2.95
CA VAL A 79 -9.94 4.44 -3.00
C VAL A 79 -11.43 4.76 -2.86
N GLU A 80 -11.84 5.50 -1.82
CA GLU A 80 -13.24 5.78 -1.52
C GLU A 80 -13.85 6.90 -2.38
N LEU A 81 -13.07 7.93 -2.74
CA LEU A 81 -13.58 9.15 -3.38
C LEU A 81 -13.13 9.32 -4.84
N GLU A 82 -12.23 8.46 -5.33
CA GLU A 82 -11.73 8.41 -6.71
C GLU A 82 -11.22 9.76 -7.27
N LEU A 83 -10.71 10.61 -6.38
CA LEU A 83 -10.18 11.93 -6.75
C LEU A 83 -8.93 11.78 -7.67
N PRO A 84 -8.82 12.55 -8.78
CA PRO A 84 -7.73 12.43 -9.73
C PRO A 84 -6.49 13.27 -9.31
N LEU A 85 -6.00 13.09 -8.08
CA LEU A 85 -4.84 13.83 -7.56
C LEU A 85 -3.58 12.98 -7.62
N GLN A 86 -2.44 13.56 -7.96
CA GLN A 86 -1.18 12.82 -8.08
C GLN A 86 -0.66 12.33 -6.73
N CYS A 87 -0.79 13.13 -5.68
CA CYS A 87 -0.38 12.81 -4.31
C CYS A 87 -1.03 11.52 -3.77
N GLN A 88 -2.23 11.22 -4.27
CA GLN A 88 -2.99 10.02 -3.94
C GLN A 88 -2.53 8.77 -4.71
N ARG A 89 -1.88 8.95 -5.86
CA ARG A 89 -1.35 7.87 -6.71
C ARG A 89 0.08 7.48 -6.35
N LEU A 90 0.79 8.31 -5.58
CA LEU A 90 2.22 8.15 -5.25
C LEU A 90 2.58 6.74 -4.76
N PHE A 91 1.75 6.16 -3.90
CA PHE A 91 2.00 4.82 -3.38
C PHE A 91 2.08 3.75 -4.49
N PHE A 92 1.19 3.84 -5.48
CA PHE A 92 1.16 2.92 -6.63
C PHE A 92 2.31 3.20 -7.60
N LEU A 93 2.52 4.47 -7.95
CA LEU A 93 3.56 4.91 -8.88
C LEU A 93 4.97 4.59 -8.40
N LYS A 94 5.15 4.46 -7.08
CA LYS A 94 6.45 4.30 -6.42
C LYS A 94 6.50 3.02 -5.59
N ALA A 95 5.67 2.05 -5.94
CA ALA A 95 5.57 0.75 -5.27
C ALA A 95 6.91 0.01 -5.20
N SER A 96 7.75 0.09 -6.24
CA SER A 96 9.10 -0.53 -6.24
C SER A 96 9.98 -0.02 -5.10
N PHE A 97 9.91 1.27 -4.78
CA PHE A 97 10.63 1.83 -3.65
C PHE A 97 10.10 1.31 -2.32
N ILE A 98 8.78 1.26 -2.15
CA ILE A 98 8.14 0.74 -0.95
C ILE A 98 8.55 -0.73 -0.71
N LEU A 99 8.56 -1.53 -1.78
CA LEU A 99 8.99 -2.93 -1.74
C LEU A 99 10.47 -3.04 -1.35
N ASN A 100 11.35 -2.19 -1.90
CA ASN A 100 12.76 -2.12 -1.50
C ASN A 100 12.95 -1.73 -0.03
N LEU A 101 12.12 -0.80 0.49
CA LEU A 101 12.13 -0.40 1.90
C LEU A 101 11.70 -1.55 2.81
N ILE A 102 10.80 -2.43 2.37
CA ILE A 102 10.45 -3.65 3.12
C ILE A 102 11.63 -4.63 3.15
N SER A 103 12.41 -4.72 2.06
CA SER A 103 13.61 -5.56 1.95
C SER A 103 14.79 -5.06 2.78
N SER A 104 14.92 -3.74 2.98
CA SER A 104 16.07 -3.13 3.63
C SER A 104 16.09 -3.36 5.16
N PRO A 105 17.19 -3.10 5.88
CA PRO A 105 17.31 -3.38 7.32
C PRO A 105 16.56 -2.38 8.23
N VAL A 106 15.36 -1.97 7.82
CA VAL A 106 14.43 -1.15 8.63
C VAL A 106 13.82 -1.96 9.77
N HIS A 107 13.44 -1.30 10.85
CA HIS A 107 12.74 -1.93 11.96
C HIS A 107 11.45 -2.66 11.51
N TYR A 108 11.20 -3.83 12.10
CA TYR A 108 10.09 -4.71 11.72
C TYR A 108 8.71 -4.03 11.77
N LEU A 109 8.48 -3.13 12.73
CA LEU A 109 7.22 -2.38 12.84
C LEU A 109 6.91 -1.57 11.57
N ILE A 110 7.93 -0.96 10.97
CA ILE A 110 7.79 -0.19 9.73
C ILE A 110 7.50 -1.13 8.56
N LYS A 111 8.25 -2.23 8.46
CA LYS A 111 8.01 -3.28 7.44
C LYS A 111 6.57 -3.79 7.52
N LYS A 112 6.11 -4.16 8.72
CA LYS A 112 4.76 -4.63 8.99
C LYS A 112 3.72 -3.61 8.53
N LYS A 113 3.92 -2.32 8.84
CA LYS A 113 2.99 -1.25 8.44
C LYS A 113 2.90 -1.11 6.91
N LEU A 114 4.04 -1.11 6.21
CA LEU A 114 4.09 -1.04 4.74
C LEU A 114 3.44 -2.26 4.08
N ILE A 115 3.69 -3.46 4.60
CA ILE A 115 3.09 -4.71 4.08
C ILE A 115 1.58 -4.70 4.27
N MET A 116 1.09 -4.25 5.42
CA MET A 116 -0.34 -4.10 5.66
C MET A 116 -0.97 -3.06 4.73
N LEU A 117 -0.24 -1.98 4.40
CA LEU A 117 -0.70 -0.98 3.44
C LEU A 117 -0.76 -1.55 2.01
N LEU A 118 0.25 -2.30 1.56
CA LEU A 118 0.23 -3.03 0.28
C LEU A 118 -0.97 -3.97 0.19
N LYS A 119 -1.22 -4.73 1.26
CA LYS A 119 -2.40 -5.62 1.34
C LYS A 119 -3.70 -4.82 1.14
N LYS A 120 -3.84 -3.66 1.75
CA LYS A 120 -5.04 -2.82 1.61
C LYS A 120 -5.26 -2.36 0.16
N CYS A 121 -4.21 -1.94 -0.54
CA CYS A 121 -4.30 -1.56 -1.96
C CYS A 121 -4.87 -2.69 -2.82
N VAL A 122 -4.34 -3.88 -2.62
CA VAL A 122 -4.65 -5.05 -3.43
C VAL A 122 -6.02 -5.65 -3.08
N LEU A 123 -6.44 -5.57 -1.82
CA LEU A 123 -7.70 -6.10 -1.34
C LEU A 123 -8.88 -5.15 -1.46
N TYR A 124 -8.69 -3.94 -1.98
CA TYR A 124 -9.74 -2.93 -1.96
C TYR A 124 -11.07 -3.42 -2.57
N LYS A 125 -11.04 -4.25 -3.62
CA LYS A 125 -12.26 -4.83 -4.24
C LYS A 125 -12.70 -6.20 -3.67
N SER A 126 -11.98 -6.76 -2.68
CA SER A 126 -12.26 -8.11 -2.15
C SER A 126 -13.28 -8.12 -1.01
N ARG A 127 -13.70 -6.96 -0.50
CA ARG A 127 -14.76 -6.88 0.51
C ARG A 127 -16.11 -6.95 -0.19
N GLU A 128 -16.54 -8.18 -0.49
CA GLU A 128 -17.93 -8.58 -0.33
C GLU A 128 -18.99 -7.91 -1.24
N ASP A 129 -18.69 -7.74 -2.53
CA ASP A 129 -19.74 -7.68 -3.56
C ASP A 129 -19.56 -8.82 -4.56
N ALA A 130 -19.73 -10.05 -4.06
CA ALA A 130 -19.93 -11.26 -4.84
C ALA A 130 -21.30 -11.30 -5.56
N LYS A 131 -21.84 -10.14 -5.96
CA LYS A 131 -23.09 -10.03 -6.72
C LYS A 131 -22.91 -9.56 -8.16
N SER A 132 -21.72 -9.09 -8.52
CA SER A 132 -21.39 -8.82 -9.92
C SER A 132 -20.10 -9.53 -10.24
N GLY A 133 -20.16 -10.57 -11.06
CA GLY A 133 -19.00 -11.15 -11.72
C GLY A 133 -18.39 -10.20 -12.75
N SER A 134 -18.49 -8.88 -12.57
CA SER A 134 -17.83 -7.94 -13.47
C SER A 134 -16.34 -7.95 -13.17
N PRO A 135 -15.50 -8.15 -14.21
CA PRO A 135 -14.07 -8.18 -14.05
C PRO A 135 -13.62 -6.88 -13.38
N PHE A 136 -12.53 -6.98 -12.63
CA PHE A 136 -11.84 -5.89 -11.93
C PHE A 136 -11.74 -4.58 -12.76
N LEU A 137 -11.78 -4.72 -14.09
CA LEU A 137 -11.79 -3.75 -15.19
C LEU A 137 -12.83 -2.61 -15.16
N GLU A 138 -13.88 -2.65 -14.34
CA GLU A 138 -14.96 -1.64 -14.44
C GLU A 138 -14.65 -0.28 -13.76
N LYS A 139 -13.55 -0.17 -13.00
CA LYS A 139 -13.09 1.12 -12.44
C LYS A 139 -11.86 1.60 -13.19
N THR A 140 -12.08 2.35 -14.27
CA THR A 140 -11.05 2.92 -15.15
C THR A 140 -10.01 3.75 -14.38
N SER A 141 -10.43 4.39 -13.28
CA SER A 141 -9.59 5.31 -12.51
C SER A 141 -8.43 4.62 -11.79
N LEU A 142 -8.61 3.39 -11.27
CA LEU A 142 -7.59 2.66 -10.50
C LEU A 142 -6.83 1.62 -11.32
N HIS A 143 -7.21 1.39 -12.58
CA HIS A 143 -6.62 0.35 -13.42
C HIS A 143 -5.11 0.58 -13.62
N GLU A 144 -4.71 1.79 -14.00
CA GLU A 144 -3.29 2.15 -14.18
C GLU A 144 -2.50 2.03 -12.87
N ASP A 145 -3.10 2.44 -11.76
CA ASP A 145 -2.50 2.40 -10.43
C ASP A 145 -2.23 0.94 -10.02
N MET A 146 -3.20 0.05 -10.24
CA MET A 146 -3.08 -1.39 -9.97
C MET A 146 -2.11 -2.09 -10.91
N LEU A 147 -2.00 -1.65 -12.16
CA LEU A 147 -1.01 -2.15 -13.11
C LEU A 147 0.41 -1.80 -12.66
N ALA A 148 0.65 -0.55 -12.27
CA ALA A 148 1.95 -0.10 -11.75
C ALA A 148 2.36 -0.91 -10.50
N LEU A 149 1.44 -1.07 -9.55
CA LEU A 149 1.66 -1.86 -8.33
C LEU A 149 1.93 -3.33 -8.64
N SER A 150 1.14 -3.94 -9.52
CA SER A 150 1.28 -5.36 -9.87
C SER A 150 2.61 -5.64 -10.57
N ASN A 151 3.02 -4.78 -11.50
CA ASN A 151 4.31 -4.89 -12.17
C ASN A 151 5.48 -4.76 -11.17
N ALA A 152 5.42 -3.78 -10.28
CA ALA A 152 6.45 -3.62 -9.24
C ALA A 152 6.51 -4.83 -8.31
N ALA A 153 5.37 -5.33 -7.82
CA ALA A 153 5.31 -6.48 -6.94
C ALA A 153 5.92 -7.73 -7.60
N LEU A 154 5.55 -8.03 -8.85
CA LEU A 154 6.07 -9.20 -9.57
C LEU A 154 7.56 -9.08 -9.90
N GLN A 155 8.03 -7.88 -10.24
CA GLN A 155 9.46 -7.65 -10.42
C GLN A 155 10.24 -7.90 -9.14
N THR A 156 9.75 -7.42 -7.99
CA THR A 156 10.46 -7.59 -6.71
C THR A 156 10.45 -9.04 -6.19
N VAL A 157 9.38 -9.81 -6.42
CA VAL A 157 9.32 -11.24 -6.05
C VAL A 157 10.42 -12.05 -6.73
N ASN A 158 10.78 -11.73 -7.97
CA ASN A 158 11.86 -12.40 -8.70
C ASN A 158 13.24 -12.24 -8.02
N PHE A 159 13.41 -11.30 -7.09
CA PHE A 159 14.67 -11.05 -6.37
C PHE A 159 14.75 -11.75 -5.01
N SER A 160 14.05 -12.88 -4.81
CA SER A 160 14.05 -13.65 -3.55
C SER A 160 13.57 -12.86 -2.32
N TRP A 161 12.81 -11.79 -2.54
CA TRP A 161 12.35 -10.84 -1.53
C TRP A 161 11.63 -11.50 -0.34
N LEU A 162 10.79 -12.50 -0.61
CA LEU A 162 10.05 -13.23 0.43
C LEU A 162 10.98 -13.95 1.42
N ASN A 163 12.20 -14.30 1.01
CA ASN A 163 13.17 -15.00 1.85
C ASN A 163 13.88 -14.06 2.84
N GLN A 164 13.81 -12.74 2.64
CA GLN A 164 14.50 -11.74 3.46
C GLN A 164 13.63 -11.20 4.61
N ILE A 165 12.39 -11.66 4.71
CA ILE A 165 11.43 -11.16 5.70
C ILE A 165 11.58 -12.04 6.94
N PRO A 166 12.10 -11.49 8.06
CA PRO A 166 12.34 -12.29 9.25
C PRO A 166 10.99 -12.82 9.76
N LEU A 167 10.84 -14.14 9.71
CA LEU A 167 9.76 -14.84 10.39
C LEU A 167 10.19 -14.92 11.86
N GLY A 168 9.43 -14.32 12.78
CA GLY A 168 9.64 -14.48 14.21
C GLY A 168 9.65 -15.96 14.57
N GLY A 169 10.49 -16.30 15.55
CA GLY A 169 11.17 -17.59 15.72
C GLY A 169 10.34 -18.85 15.99
N LYS A 170 9.06 -18.92 15.60
CA LYS A 170 8.29 -20.16 15.57
C LYS A 170 7.63 -20.33 14.21
N THR A 171 8.25 -21.17 13.38
CA THR A 171 7.73 -21.60 12.08
C THR A 171 6.49 -22.46 12.28
N SER A 172 5.33 -21.83 12.42
CA SER A 172 4.05 -22.50 12.18
C SER A 172 3.81 -22.52 10.67
N TYR A 173 4.02 -23.69 10.07
CA TYR A 173 3.77 -23.96 8.65
C TYR A 173 2.31 -23.68 8.30
N PHE A 174 2.07 -23.33 7.03
CA PHE A 174 0.75 -23.04 6.50
C PHE A 174 -0.18 -24.26 6.71
N GLY A 175 -1.05 -24.20 7.74
CA GLY A 175 -1.95 -25.31 8.13
C GLY A 175 -1.75 -25.89 9.53
N GLY A 176 -0.75 -25.44 10.30
CA GLY A 176 -0.49 -25.94 11.66
C GLY A 176 -1.45 -25.38 12.71
N SER A 177 -2.30 -26.25 13.27
CA SER A 177 -3.18 -25.98 14.41
C SER A 177 -2.41 -25.97 15.74
N GLU A 178 -1.46 -25.05 15.90
CA GLU A 178 -0.89 -24.77 17.22
C GLU A 178 -1.06 -23.28 17.53
N ALA A 179 -1.91 -23.02 18.53
CA ALA A 179 -2.17 -21.70 19.08
C ALA A 179 -0.94 -21.22 19.88
N SER A 180 0.13 -20.87 19.18
CA SER A 180 1.23 -20.10 19.77
C SER A 180 0.79 -18.63 19.87
N GLN A 181 0.84 -18.07 21.08
CA GLN A 181 0.55 -16.66 21.40
C GLN A 181 1.45 -15.61 20.70
N ASP A 182 2.24 -16.01 19.69
CA ASP A 182 3.10 -15.15 18.87
C ASP A 182 2.51 -14.98 17.44
N GLY A 183 1.27 -14.49 17.39
CA GLY A 183 0.42 -14.45 16.19
C GLY A 183 0.74 -13.35 15.16
N SER A 184 1.95 -12.77 15.15
CA SER A 184 2.25 -11.59 14.30
C SER A 184 2.70 -11.95 12.88
N ASP A 185 3.55 -12.96 12.70
CA ASP A 185 4.28 -13.15 11.43
C ASP A 185 3.49 -13.86 10.34
N GLN A 186 2.57 -14.75 10.72
CA GLN A 186 1.67 -15.38 9.75
C GLN A 186 0.79 -14.35 9.03
N THR A 187 0.38 -13.28 9.72
CA THR A 187 -0.44 -12.22 9.11
C THR A 187 0.35 -11.47 8.03
N VAL A 188 1.63 -11.18 8.31
CA VAL A 188 2.54 -10.51 7.37
C VAL A 188 2.84 -11.41 6.17
N LEU A 189 3.16 -12.68 6.40
CA LEU A 189 3.40 -13.65 5.32
C LEU A 189 2.15 -13.85 4.45
N ARG A 190 0.97 -14.02 5.07
CA ARG A 190 -0.30 -14.13 4.35
C ARG A 190 -0.59 -12.86 3.54
N ALA A 191 -0.33 -11.68 4.11
CA ALA A 191 -0.51 -10.41 3.43
C ALA A 191 0.37 -10.31 2.17
N LEU A 192 1.64 -10.71 2.27
CA LEU A 192 2.57 -10.74 1.15
C LEU A 192 2.16 -11.74 0.09
N SER A 193 1.90 -13.00 0.47
CA SER A 193 1.45 -14.02 -0.47
C SER A 193 0.20 -13.57 -1.24
N LEU A 194 -0.72 -12.90 -0.55
CA LEU A 194 -1.93 -12.35 -1.16
C LEU A 194 -1.64 -11.19 -2.12
N VAL A 195 -0.71 -10.30 -1.79
CA VAL A 195 -0.23 -9.23 -2.70
C VAL A 195 0.34 -9.85 -3.98
N VAL A 196 1.17 -10.89 -3.87
CA VAL A 196 1.74 -11.58 -5.02
C VAL A 196 0.68 -12.29 -5.86
N LEU A 197 -0.20 -13.06 -5.22
CA LEU A 197 -1.26 -13.80 -5.92
C LEU A 197 -2.19 -12.86 -6.69
N LYS A 198 -2.56 -11.73 -6.09
CA LYS A 198 -3.42 -10.75 -6.75
C LYS A 198 -2.72 -9.97 -7.86
N ALA A 199 -1.41 -9.69 -7.71
CA ALA A 199 -0.62 -9.11 -8.80
C ALA A 199 -0.53 -10.07 -10.01
N LEU A 200 -0.38 -11.38 -9.75
CA LEU A 200 -0.45 -12.41 -10.79
C LEU A 200 -1.83 -12.48 -11.44
N GLU A 201 -2.90 -12.52 -10.65
CA GLU A 201 -4.28 -12.53 -11.14
C GLU A 201 -4.53 -11.34 -12.07
N PHE A 202 -4.13 -10.13 -11.65
CA PHE A 202 -4.30 -8.91 -12.44
C PHE A 202 -3.51 -8.97 -13.76
N LYS A 203 -2.27 -9.48 -13.74
CA LYS A 203 -1.45 -9.62 -14.95
C LYS A 203 -2.03 -10.64 -15.93
N ILE A 204 -2.58 -11.75 -15.43
CA ILE A 204 -3.26 -12.77 -16.24
C ILE A 204 -4.52 -12.18 -16.90
N GLN A 205 -5.34 -11.44 -16.14
CA GLN A 205 -6.54 -10.79 -16.66
C GLN A 205 -6.24 -9.82 -17.81
N ILE A 206 -5.18 -9.01 -17.69
CA ILE A 206 -4.75 -8.12 -18.78
C ILE A 206 -4.32 -8.91 -20.02
N SER A 207 -3.50 -9.95 -19.84
CA SER A 207 -3.05 -10.77 -20.99
C SER A 207 -4.19 -11.51 -21.69
N GLY A 208 -5.23 -11.92 -20.95
CA GLY A 208 -6.43 -12.53 -21.52
C GLY A 208 -7.27 -11.52 -22.31
N SER A 209 -7.43 -10.31 -21.78
CA SER A 209 -8.11 -9.19 -22.45
C SER A 209 -7.40 -8.78 -23.75
N GLU A 210 -6.07 -8.75 -23.76
CA GLU A 210 -5.28 -8.46 -24.98
C GLU A 210 -5.38 -9.55 -26.05
N ALA A 211 -5.63 -10.81 -25.65
CA ALA A 211 -5.79 -11.94 -26.56
C ALA A 211 -7.18 -12.00 -27.23
N GLU A 212 -8.23 -11.44 -26.61
CA GLU A 212 -9.58 -11.37 -27.20
C GLU A 212 -9.77 -10.18 -28.17
N ILE A 213 -8.88 -9.18 -28.13
CA ILE A 213 -8.92 -7.97 -28.98
C ILE A 213 -8.10 -8.16 -30.28
N LYS A 214 -7.50 -9.34 -30.50
CA LYS A 214 -6.72 -9.70 -31.69
C LYS A 214 -7.46 -10.68 -32.58
#